data_AF-A0A7X1GBJ7-F1
#
_entry.id   AF-A0A7X1GBJ7-F1
#
_cell.length_a   1.000
_cell.length_b   1.000
_cell.length_c   1.000
_cell.angle_alpha   90.00
_cell.angle_beta   90.00
_cell.angle_gamma   90.00
#
_symmetry.space_group_name_H-M   'P 1'
#
loop_
_entity.id
_entity.type
_entity.pdbx_description
1 polymer ?
#
loop_
_entity_poly.entity_id
_entity_poly.type
_entity_poly.pdbx_seq_one_letter_code
_entity_poly.pdbx_strand_id
1 'polypeptide(L)'
;MNEGHFIGLKDRTTCGGVVLDGDIRIMLYGLAHAREGDRVTCGKDGKTYRIVGGVAHIVSHGKPLAGTLDSFSNCPCKAQLIPSVFTATYERQVDPAPGATLGTAQPTTPPATRHSIAPRPSGITPSSNPVPGISPDAGQA
;
A
#
# COMPACT_ATOMS: atom_id res chain seq x y z
N MET A 1 13.37 -14.16 -16.58
CA MET A 1 13.75 -12.77 -16.88
C MET A 1 13.17 -11.93 -15.78
N ASN A 2 14.02 -11.20 -15.06
CA ASN A 2 13.59 -10.32 -13.97
C ASN A 2 13.57 -8.85 -14.44
N GLU A 3 13.85 -8.61 -15.71
CA GLU A 3 13.85 -7.29 -16.32
C GLU A 3 12.43 -6.93 -16.79
N GLY A 4 11.96 -5.77 -16.36
CA GLY A 4 10.70 -5.14 -16.77
C GLY A 4 10.96 -3.78 -17.39
N HIS A 5 9.93 -3.22 -18.03
CA HIS A 5 9.97 -1.87 -18.59
C HIS A 5 8.96 -0.98 -17.87
N PHE A 6 9.32 0.28 -17.66
CA PHE A 6 8.37 1.24 -17.14
C PHE A 6 7.32 1.59 -18.18
N ILE A 7 6.14 1.95 -17.69
CA ILE A 7 5.01 2.34 -18.52
C ILE A 7 4.89 3.85 -18.53
N GLY A 8 4.81 4.41 -19.73
CA GLY A 8 4.66 5.82 -20.00
C GLY A 8 3.24 6.21 -20.40
N LEU A 9 3.00 7.53 -20.38
CA LEU A 9 1.85 8.15 -21.02
C LEU A 9 1.77 7.73 -22.50
N LYS A 10 0.56 7.39 -22.97
CA LYS A 10 0.25 6.87 -24.32
C LYS A 10 0.72 5.45 -24.62
N ASP A 11 1.27 4.74 -23.65
CA ASP A 11 1.54 3.31 -23.82
C ASP A 11 0.25 2.51 -24.03
N ARG A 12 0.37 1.42 -24.79
CA ARG A 12 -0.77 0.59 -25.18
C ARG A 12 -1.00 -0.52 -24.17
N THR A 13 -2.16 -1.15 -24.25
CA THR A 13 -2.46 -2.36 -23.50
C THR A 13 -2.79 -3.51 -24.44
N THR A 14 -2.66 -4.75 -23.96
CA THR A 14 -2.92 -5.95 -24.77
C THR A 14 -4.37 -6.06 -25.25
N CYS A 15 -5.32 -5.39 -24.59
CA CYS A 15 -6.71 -5.34 -25.04
C CYS A 15 -6.99 -4.25 -26.09
N GLY A 16 -5.97 -3.46 -26.48
CA GLY A 16 -6.06 -2.37 -27.46
C GLY A 16 -6.31 -1.00 -26.83
N GLY A 17 -6.30 -0.88 -25.51
CA GLY A 17 -6.45 0.38 -24.79
C GLY A 17 -5.17 1.21 -24.71
N VAL A 18 -5.25 2.40 -24.10
CA VAL A 18 -4.15 3.36 -23.98
C VAL A 18 -4.08 4.02 -22.60
N VAL A 19 -2.87 4.20 -22.09
CA VAL A 19 -2.60 4.92 -20.84
C VAL A 19 -2.78 6.43 -21.05
N LEU A 20 -3.59 7.05 -20.20
CA LEU A 20 -4.04 8.44 -20.37
C LEU A 20 -3.32 9.44 -19.46
N ASP A 21 -2.77 8.97 -18.34
CA ASP A 21 -2.08 9.82 -17.38
C ASP A 21 -0.63 9.35 -17.19
N GLY A 22 0.22 10.30 -16.83
CA GLY A 22 1.57 10.05 -16.38
C GLY A 22 2.06 11.21 -15.52
N ASP A 23 3.02 10.94 -14.66
CA ASP A 23 3.64 11.94 -13.80
C ASP A 23 4.78 12.65 -14.54
N ILE A 24 4.58 13.94 -14.84
CA ILE A 24 5.57 14.79 -15.51
C ILE A 24 6.81 15.04 -14.66
N ARG A 25 6.76 14.80 -13.34
CA ARG A 25 7.94 14.95 -12.47
C ARG A 25 8.90 13.78 -12.61
N ILE A 26 8.44 12.65 -13.16
CA ILE A 26 9.27 11.52 -13.55
C ILE A 26 9.28 11.43 -15.07
N MET A 27 10.04 12.34 -15.67
CA MET A 27 10.38 12.28 -17.09
C MET A 27 11.64 11.45 -17.26
N LEU A 28 11.47 10.19 -17.64
CA LEU A 28 12.55 9.36 -18.15
C LEU A 28 12.41 9.33 -19.68
N TYR A 29 13.52 9.61 -20.38
CA TYR A 29 13.55 9.64 -21.86
C TYR A 29 12.49 10.58 -22.49
N GLY A 30 12.14 11.67 -21.80
CA GLY A 30 11.15 12.64 -22.27
C GLY A 30 9.69 12.18 -22.16
N LEU A 31 9.42 11.05 -21.51
CA LEU A 31 8.07 10.54 -21.29
C LEU A 31 7.67 10.61 -19.82
N ALA A 32 6.47 11.15 -19.57
CA ALA A 32 5.85 11.10 -18.26
C ALA A 32 5.45 9.67 -17.93
N HIS A 33 5.92 9.15 -16.80
CA HIS A 33 5.70 7.76 -16.41
C HIS A 33 4.37 7.59 -15.67
N ALA A 34 3.64 6.54 -16.03
CA ALA A 34 2.41 6.16 -15.37
C ALA A 34 2.68 5.54 -14.00
N ARG A 35 1.69 5.62 -13.11
CA ARG A 35 1.73 5.13 -11.73
C ARG A 35 0.49 4.32 -11.42
N GLU A 36 0.53 3.66 -10.28
CA GLU A 36 -0.68 3.04 -9.74
C GLU A 36 -1.84 4.06 -9.57
N GLY A 37 -3.00 3.64 -10.06
CA GLY A 37 -4.23 4.42 -10.06
C GLY A 37 -4.37 5.41 -11.22
N ASP A 38 -3.37 5.56 -12.08
CA ASP A 38 -3.45 6.40 -13.29
C ASP A 38 -4.45 5.81 -14.29
N ARG A 39 -5.10 6.68 -15.08
CA ARG A 39 -6.18 6.28 -15.99
C ARG A 39 -5.65 5.54 -17.21
N VAL A 40 -6.40 4.54 -17.64
CA VAL A 40 -6.14 3.75 -18.85
C VAL A 40 -7.47 3.41 -19.52
N THR A 41 -7.55 3.44 -20.84
CA THR A 41 -8.75 2.97 -21.55
C THR A 41 -8.68 1.47 -21.76
N CYS A 42 -9.83 0.82 -21.91
CA CYS A 42 -9.92 -0.54 -22.39
C CYS A 42 -10.25 -0.55 -23.88
N GLY A 43 -9.50 -1.32 -24.67
CA GLY A 43 -9.72 -1.40 -26.12
C GLY A 43 -10.91 -2.25 -26.54
N LYS A 44 -11.59 -2.94 -25.60
CA LYS A 44 -12.76 -3.76 -25.88
C LYS A 44 -14.08 -3.03 -25.68
N ASP A 45 -14.22 -2.29 -24.58
CA ASP A 45 -15.45 -1.59 -24.22
C ASP A 45 -15.33 -0.05 -24.31
N GLY A 46 -14.13 0.48 -24.56
CA GLY A 46 -13.84 1.92 -24.70
C GLY A 46 -13.90 2.70 -23.38
N LYS A 47 -14.16 2.05 -22.24
CA LYS A 47 -14.29 2.74 -20.94
C LYS A 47 -12.93 3.04 -20.33
N THR A 48 -12.93 3.98 -19.39
CA THR A 48 -11.75 4.32 -18.59
C THR A 48 -11.71 3.50 -17.31
N TYR A 49 -10.53 2.95 -17.07
CA TYR A 49 -10.12 2.09 -15.98
C TYR A 49 -8.87 2.67 -15.32
N ARG A 50 -8.32 1.95 -14.34
CA ARG A 50 -7.11 2.33 -13.63
C ARG A 50 -6.03 1.27 -13.74
N ILE A 51 -4.79 1.72 -13.72
CA ILE A 51 -3.64 0.84 -13.53
C ILE A 51 -3.62 0.38 -12.07
N VAL A 52 -3.40 -0.92 -11.86
CA VAL A 52 -3.27 -1.56 -10.56
C VAL A 52 -1.89 -2.19 -10.45
N GLY A 53 -1.28 -2.05 -9.26
CA GLY A 53 0.08 -2.51 -9.00
C GLY A 53 1.14 -1.56 -9.55
N GLY A 54 2.40 -1.85 -9.22
CA GLY A 54 3.54 -1.01 -9.57
C GLY A 54 4.85 -1.56 -9.00
N VAL A 55 5.94 -0.96 -9.44
CA VAL A 55 7.31 -1.33 -9.04
C VAL A 55 7.53 -0.86 -7.59
N ALA A 56 7.50 -1.81 -6.66
CA ALA A 56 7.46 -1.52 -5.22
C ALA A 56 8.63 -0.66 -4.72
N HIS A 57 9.81 -0.80 -5.31
CA HIS A 57 11.02 -0.08 -4.91
C HIS A 57 11.16 1.30 -5.57
N ILE A 58 10.24 1.70 -6.46
CA ILE A 58 10.30 2.98 -7.19
C ILE A 58 8.97 3.72 -7.07
N VAL A 59 8.93 4.68 -6.15
CA VAL A 59 7.70 5.36 -5.74
C VAL A 59 7.79 6.86 -6.04
N SER A 60 6.77 7.40 -6.70
CA SER A 60 6.57 8.84 -6.91
C SER A 60 5.35 9.32 -6.13
N HIS A 61 5.53 10.30 -5.24
CA HIS A 61 4.43 10.89 -4.47
C HIS A 61 3.57 9.87 -3.72
N GLY A 62 4.21 8.85 -3.15
CA GLY A 62 3.53 7.79 -2.40
C GLY A 62 2.83 6.75 -3.29
N LYS A 63 3.02 6.79 -4.61
CA LYS A 63 2.48 5.80 -5.55
C LYS A 63 3.61 5.12 -6.32
N PRO A 64 3.64 3.78 -6.41
CA PRO A 64 4.63 3.08 -7.20
C PRO A 64 4.46 3.39 -8.69
N LEU A 65 5.57 3.45 -9.42
CA LEU A 65 5.55 3.57 -10.88
C LEU A 65 4.95 2.30 -11.51
N ALA A 66 4.24 2.47 -12.62
CA ALA A 66 3.68 1.35 -13.36
C ALA A 66 4.77 0.66 -14.18
N GLY A 67 4.77 -0.67 -14.18
CA GLY A 67 5.74 -1.48 -14.91
C GLY A 67 5.11 -2.69 -15.59
N THR A 68 5.77 -3.23 -16.62
CA THR A 68 5.26 -4.38 -17.38
C THR A 68 5.08 -5.66 -16.57
N LEU A 69 5.89 -5.86 -15.52
CA LEU A 69 5.88 -7.08 -14.72
C LEU A 69 4.88 -7.02 -13.57
N ASP A 70 4.71 -5.84 -12.96
CA ASP A 70 4.03 -5.68 -11.67
C ASP A 70 2.72 -4.88 -11.77
N SER A 71 2.36 -4.42 -12.97
CA SER A 71 1.15 -3.62 -13.20
C SER A 71 0.27 -4.18 -14.31
N PHE A 72 -1.04 -3.97 -14.16
CA PHE A 72 -2.05 -4.31 -15.18
C PHE A 72 -3.24 -3.35 -15.10
N SER A 73 -4.07 -3.32 -16.14
CA SER A 73 -5.32 -2.57 -16.14
C SER A 73 -6.41 -3.34 -15.39
N ASN A 74 -7.16 -2.67 -14.51
CA ASN A 74 -8.32 -3.27 -13.82
C ASN A 74 -9.58 -3.42 -14.70
N CYS A 75 -9.45 -3.24 -16.02
CA CYS A 75 -10.53 -3.56 -16.94
C CYS A 75 -10.88 -5.07 -16.90
N PRO A 76 -12.07 -5.47 -17.36
CA PRO A 76 -12.48 -6.88 -17.42
C PRO A 76 -11.49 -7.78 -18.19
N CYS A 77 -10.69 -7.21 -19.10
CA CYS A 77 -9.66 -7.94 -19.84
C CYS A 77 -8.41 -8.27 -19.01
N LYS A 78 -8.23 -7.64 -17.84
CA LYS A 78 -6.97 -7.65 -17.07
C LYS A 78 -5.75 -7.40 -17.96
N ALA A 79 -5.85 -6.38 -18.80
CA ALA A 79 -4.88 -6.16 -19.86
C ALA A 79 -3.49 -5.81 -19.30
N GLN A 80 -2.46 -6.44 -19.86
CA GLN A 80 -1.07 -6.06 -19.57
C GLN A 80 -0.73 -4.76 -20.29
N LEU A 81 0.25 -4.05 -19.74
CA LEU A 81 0.74 -2.78 -20.26
C LEU A 81 1.90 -3.05 -21.22
N ILE A 82 1.91 -2.38 -22.36
CA ILE A 82 2.88 -2.54 -23.44
C ILE A 82 3.73 -1.26 -23.51
N PRO A 83 5.03 -1.33 -23.19
CA PRO A 83 5.90 -0.17 -23.16
C PRO A 83 6.17 0.31 -24.58
N SER A 84 6.17 1.63 -24.81
CA SER A 84 6.68 2.20 -26.07
C SER A 84 8.19 2.44 -26.04
N VAL A 85 8.77 2.62 -24.84
CA VAL A 85 10.20 2.87 -24.62
C VAL A 85 10.84 1.71 -23.89
N PHE A 86 11.56 0.88 -24.66
CA PHE A 86 12.23 -0.31 -24.14
C PHE A 86 13.56 -0.01 -23.44
N THR A 87 14.08 1.21 -23.53
CA THR A 87 15.30 1.62 -22.82
C THR A 87 15.05 1.94 -21.35
N ALA A 88 13.78 2.15 -20.95
CA ALA A 88 13.39 2.43 -19.57
C ALA A 88 13.11 1.12 -18.84
N THR A 89 14.18 0.46 -18.35
CA THR A 89 14.09 -0.84 -17.70
C THR A 89 14.24 -0.76 -16.18
N TYR A 90 13.76 -1.79 -15.49
CA TYR A 90 14.01 -2.05 -14.08
C TYR A 90 14.14 -3.55 -13.84
N GLU A 91 14.78 -3.92 -12.75
CA GLU A 91 14.81 -5.31 -12.30
C GLU A 91 13.81 -5.52 -11.17
N ARG A 92 12.95 -6.52 -11.29
CA ARG A 92 12.15 -7.01 -10.18
C ARG A 92 13.12 -7.60 -9.15
N GLN A 93 13.27 -6.93 -8.02
CA GLN A 93 13.86 -7.54 -6.84
C GLN A 93 12.95 -8.68 -6.39
N VAL A 94 13.42 -9.91 -6.56
CA VAL A 94 12.82 -11.05 -5.89
C VAL A 94 13.40 -11.01 -4.48
N ASP A 95 12.67 -10.40 -3.56
CA ASP A 95 12.97 -10.63 -2.14
C ASP A 95 12.91 -12.14 -1.92
N PRO A 96 13.98 -12.79 -1.43
CA PRO A 96 13.88 -14.18 -1.03
C PRO A 96 12.78 -14.24 0.02
N ALA A 97 11.72 -14.98 -0.27
CA ALA A 97 10.64 -15.21 0.70
C ALA A 97 11.29 -15.58 2.04
N PRO A 98 10.85 -15.02 3.20
CA PRO A 98 11.22 -15.61 4.47
C PRO A 98 10.70 -17.04 4.40
N GLY A 99 11.64 -17.97 4.26
CA GLY A 99 11.33 -19.39 4.17
C GLY A 99 10.40 -19.72 5.31
N ALA A 100 9.30 -20.36 4.99
CA ALA A 100 8.43 -21.00 5.96
C ALA A 100 9.26 -22.02 6.74
N THR A 101 9.89 -21.60 7.84
CA THR A 101 10.10 -22.49 8.98
C THR A 101 8.93 -22.25 9.91
N LEU A 102 8.06 -23.25 9.95
CA LEU A 102 7.01 -23.39 10.95
C LEU A 102 7.53 -22.90 12.30
N GLY A 103 6.78 -21.98 12.91
CA GLY A 103 6.86 -21.76 14.33
C GLY A 103 6.51 -23.07 15.04
N THR A 104 7.53 -23.86 15.35
CA THR A 104 7.40 -24.89 16.38
C THR A 104 7.16 -24.12 17.67
N ALA A 105 5.91 -24.09 18.11
CA ALA A 105 5.58 -23.67 19.46
C ALA A 105 6.41 -24.54 20.42
N GLN A 106 7.45 -23.98 21.00
CA GLN A 106 8.18 -24.61 22.08
C GLN A 106 7.37 -24.36 23.35
N PRO A 107 6.82 -25.38 24.02
CA PRO A 107 6.28 -25.20 25.35
C PRO A 107 7.48 -25.14 26.30
N THR A 108 7.96 -23.94 26.60
CA THR A 108 8.91 -23.75 27.69
C THR A 108 8.11 -23.71 28.99
N THR A 109 8.08 -24.85 29.65
CA THR A 109 7.68 -25.02 31.05
C THR A 109 8.32 -23.94 31.94
N PRO A 110 7.55 -23.21 32.76
CA PRO A 110 8.15 -22.32 33.76
C PRO A 110 8.76 -23.15 34.89
N PRO A 111 10.00 -22.89 35.33
CA PRO A 111 10.53 -23.50 36.54
C PRO A 111 9.80 -22.91 37.75
N ALA A 112 9.12 -23.77 38.49
CA ALA A 112 8.58 -23.45 39.80
C ALA A 112 9.75 -23.22 40.77
N THR A 113 9.86 -22.01 41.33
CA THR A 113 10.55 -21.83 42.62
C THR A 113 9.54 -21.18 43.57
N ARG A 114 8.96 -22.03 44.42
CA ARG A 114 8.16 -21.59 45.57
C ARG A 114 9.14 -21.05 46.62
N HIS A 115 8.96 -19.81 47.06
CA HIS A 115 9.05 -19.50 48.48
C HIS A 115 7.90 -18.54 48.85
N SER A 116 7.05 -19.07 49.72
CA SER A 116 5.92 -18.41 50.35
C SER A 116 6.41 -17.72 51.63
N ILE A 117 5.84 -16.57 51.99
CA ILE A 117 5.18 -16.31 53.28
C ILE A 117 4.60 -14.88 53.28
N ALA A 118 3.33 -14.81 53.71
CA ALA A 118 2.37 -13.71 53.65
C ALA A 118 2.47 -12.73 54.87
N PRO A 119 1.43 -11.96 55.29
CA PRO A 119 0.27 -11.36 54.59
C PRO A 119 0.01 -9.85 54.98
N ARG A 120 -1.06 -9.26 54.37
CA ARG A 120 -2.09 -8.40 55.02
C ARG A 120 -2.01 -6.86 54.78
N PRO A 121 -3.13 -6.10 54.78
CA PRO A 121 -4.46 -6.33 54.17
C PRO A 121 -4.99 -5.16 53.31
N SER A 122 -5.96 -5.52 52.46
CA SER A 122 -7.22 -4.86 52.06
C SER A 122 -7.45 -3.35 52.26
N GLY A 123 -7.92 -2.72 51.17
CA GLY A 123 -8.66 -1.46 51.21
C GLY A 123 -9.31 -1.13 49.86
N ILE A 124 -10.45 -1.76 49.57
CA ILE A 124 -11.35 -1.40 48.47
C ILE A 124 -12.18 -0.19 48.92
N THR A 125 -12.27 0.86 48.09
CA THR A 125 -13.52 1.63 47.88
C THR A 125 -13.43 2.45 46.59
N PRO A 126 -14.44 2.38 45.68
CA PRO A 126 -14.66 3.35 44.63
C PRO A 126 -15.51 4.52 45.19
N SER A 127 -15.13 5.76 44.91
CA SER A 127 -15.96 6.93 45.24
C SER A 127 -16.42 7.64 43.97
N SER A 128 -17.65 7.28 43.58
CA SER A 128 -18.77 8.16 43.20
C SER A 128 -18.48 9.64 42.91
N ASN A 129 -18.89 10.05 41.70
CA ASN A 129 -19.16 11.43 41.28
C ASN A 129 -20.01 12.22 42.29
N PRO A 130 -19.81 13.55 42.31
CA PRO A 130 -20.95 14.47 42.39
C PRO A 130 -20.90 15.57 41.31
N VAL A 131 -22.00 15.71 40.58
CA VAL A 131 -22.52 16.99 40.01
C VAL A 131 -23.42 17.56 41.12
N PRO A 132 -23.36 18.85 41.52
CA PRO A 132 -24.24 19.88 40.89
C PRO A 132 -23.84 21.38 41.02
N GLY A 133 -24.54 22.23 40.25
CA GLY A 133 -24.81 23.66 40.56
C GLY A 133 -24.34 24.63 39.47
N ILE A 134 -25.16 25.04 38.49
CA ILE A 134 -26.20 26.10 38.50
C ILE A 134 -25.63 27.54 38.70
N SER A 135 -25.50 28.27 37.57
CA SER A 135 -25.73 29.71 37.20
C SER A 135 -25.44 30.88 38.20
N PRO A 136 -25.56 32.19 37.85
CA PRO A 136 -25.79 32.88 36.55
C PRO A 136 -24.89 34.16 36.28
N ASP A 137 -25.13 34.79 35.11
CA ASP A 137 -25.21 36.25 34.84
C ASP A 137 -24.00 37.16 34.53
N ALA A 138 -24.28 38.12 33.63
CA ALA A 138 -23.62 39.39 33.26
C ALA A 138 -22.34 39.30 32.40
N GLY A 139 -22.16 40.03 31.29
CA GLY A 139 -22.79 41.27 30.85
C GLY A 139 -21.66 42.24 30.41
N GLN A 140 -21.63 42.59 29.12
CA GLN A 140 -21.02 43.78 28.49
C GLN A 140 -19.56 44.18 28.82
N ALA A 141 -18.74 44.17 27.77
CA ALA A 141 -18.00 45.37 27.32
C ALA A 141 -17.75 45.27 25.81
#